data_AF-A0A941I6Z7-F1
#
_entry.id   AF-A0A941I6Z7-F1
#
_cell.length_a   1.000
_cell.length_b   1.000
_cell.length_c   1.000
_cell.angle_alpha   90.00
_cell.angle_beta   90.00
_cell.angle_gamma   90.00
#
_symmetry.space_group_name_H-M   'P 1'
#
loop_
_entity.id
_entity.type
_entity.pdbx_description
1 polymer ?
#
loop_
_entity_poly.entity_id
_entity_poly.type
_entity_poly.pdbx_seq_one_letter_code
_entity_poly.pdbx_strand_id
1 'polypeptide(L)'
;VACYKIFLSGLLDITDNIVKGAVVAPAQVVRHDPDDPYLVVAADKGTATFSDIANGVSADYGFWLGDAFASGGSVGYDHKKMGITARGAWESVKRHFRSMGINTQTTPFTVAGIGDMSGDVFGNGMLLSEQIKLVAAF
;
A
#
# COMPACT_ATOMS: atom_id res chain seq x y z
N VAL A 1 17.21 2.27 8.69
CA VAL A 1 17.39 1.56 7.40
C VAL A 1 18.00 0.16 7.57
N ALA A 2 19.11 -0.02 8.29
CA ALA A 2 19.71 -1.35 8.49
C ALA A 2 18.73 -2.41 9.01
N CYS A 3 17.96 -2.10 10.06
CA CYS A 3 16.95 -3.02 10.60
C CYS A 3 15.86 -3.38 9.59
N TYR A 4 15.46 -2.45 8.72
CA TYR A 4 14.47 -2.72 7.67
C TYR A 4 15.02 -3.68 6.62
N LYS A 5 16.28 -3.49 6.20
CA LYS A 5 16.95 -4.45 5.30
C LYS A 5 17.05 -5.84 5.93
N ILE A 6 17.48 -5.93 7.19
CA ILE A 6 17.55 -7.20 7.93
C ILE A 6 16.17 -7.87 7.99
N PHE A 7 15.12 -7.11 8.27
CA PHE A 7 13.75 -7.62 8.30
C PHE A 7 13.34 -8.20 6.94
N LEU A 8 13.55 -7.47 5.84
CA LEU A 8 13.23 -7.96 4.50
C LEU A 8 14.06 -9.17 4.10
N SER A 9 15.37 -9.17 4.41
CA SER A 9 16.24 -10.32 4.22
C SER A 9 15.71 -11.56 4.95
N GLY A 10 15.30 -11.41 6.21
CA GLY A 10 14.71 -12.51 6.98
C GLY A 10 13.38 -13.02 6.42
N LEU A 11 12.56 -12.15 5.80
CA LEU A 11 11.37 -12.60 5.07
C LEU A 11 11.75 -13.43 3.84
N LEU A 12 12.71 -12.96 3.05
CA LEU A 12 13.15 -13.67 1.84
C LEU A 12 13.91 -14.97 2.14
N ASP A 13 14.60 -15.05 3.28
CA ASP A 13 15.27 -16.27 3.74
C ASP A 13 14.30 -17.44 3.99
N ILE A 14 13.02 -17.14 4.23
CA ILE A 14 11.97 -18.14 4.51
C ILE A 14 10.90 -18.28 3.43
N THR A 15 11.01 -17.51 2.34
CA THR A 15 10.02 -17.51 1.25
C THR A 15 10.51 -18.38 0.09
N ASP A 16 9.61 -19.13 -0.53
CA ASP A 16 9.94 -19.84 -1.77
C ASP A 16 10.29 -18.83 -2.89
N ASN A 17 11.14 -19.21 -3.82
CA ASN A 17 11.49 -18.37 -4.97
C ASN A 17 11.17 -19.08 -6.30
N ILE A 18 11.09 -18.33 -7.40
CA ILE A 18 10.98 -18.92 -8.74
C ILE A 18 12.32 -18.77 -9.47
N VAL A 19 13.00 -19.89 -9.70
CA VAL A 19 14.27 -19.92 -10.42
C VAL A 19 14.06 -20.70 -11.72
N LYS A 20 14.23 -20.02 -12.86
CA LYS A 20 14.04 -20.62 -14.20
C LYS A 20 12.66 -21.28 -14.38
N GLY A 21 11.62 -20.68 -13.79
CA GLY A 21 10.24 -21.16 -13.88
C GLY A 21 9.87 -22.30 -12.94
N ALA A 22 10.80 -22.75 -12.09
CA ALA A 22 10.53 -23.74 -11.05
C ALA A 22 10.53 -23.10 -9.67
N VAL A 23 9.63 -23.55 -8.79
CA VAL A 23 9.64 -23.13 -7.39
C VAL A 23 10.82 -23.79 -6.67
N VAL A 24 11.59 -22.98 -5.95
CA VAL A 24 12.75 -23.39 -5.15
C VAL A 24 12.50 -22.95 -3.72
N ALA A 25 12.37 -23.93 -2.83
CA ALA A 25 12.20 -23.70 -1.41
C ALA A 25 13.54 -23.41 -0.70
N PRO A 26 13.54 -22.63 0.40
CA PRO A 26 14.72 -22.47 1.23
C PRO A 26 15.14 -23.80 1.88
N ALA A 27 16.43 -24.14 1.81
CA ALA A 27 16.93 -25.46 2.21
C ALA A 27 16.75 -25.79 3.70
N GLN A 28 16.67 -24.78 4.57
CA GLN A 28 16.60 -24.94 6.04
C GLN A 28 15.21 -24.62 6.60
N VAL A 29 14.18 -24.61 5.73
CA VAL A 29 12.80 -24.30 6.12
C VAL A 29 11.95 -25.55 6.00
N VAL A 30 11.32 -25.93 7.11
CA VAL A 30 10.28 -26.97 7.11
C VAL A 30 8.98 -26.30 6.67
N ARG A 31 8.45 -26.74 5.53
CA ARG A 31 7.22 -26.21 4.96
C ARG A 31 6.04 -27.07 5.36
N HIS A 32 5.02 -26.44 5.94
CA HIS A 32 3.76 -27.10 6.29
C HIS A 32 2.67 -26.87 5.24
N ASP A 33 2.81 -25.80 4.46
CA ASP A 33 1.91 -25.38 3.40
C ASP A 33 2.47 -25.72 1.99
N PRO A 34 1.64 -25.65 0.94
CA PRO A 34 2.07 -25.80 -0.46
C PRO A 34 3.10 -24.74 -0.90
N ASP A 35 3.53 -24.81 -2.17
CA ASP A 35 4.44 -23.82 -2.76
C ASP A 35 3.82 -22.42 -2.69
N ASP A 36 4.55 -21.49 -2.08
CA ASP A 36 4.12 -20.09 -1.97
C ASP A 36 5.28 -19.13 -2.25
N PRO A 37 5.60 -18.89 -3.54
CA PRO A 37 6.63 -17.96 -3.91
C PRO A 37 6.13 -16.51 -3.92
N TYR A 38 4.84 -16.25 -3.70
CA TYR A 38 4.27 -14.92 -3.91
C TYR A 38 4.29 -14.09 -2.62
N LEU A 39 5.39 -13.37 -2.42
CA LEU A 39 5.51 -12.38 -1.36
C LEU A 39 5.69 -10.98 -1.95
N VAL A 40 4.83 -10.04 -1.53
CA VAL A 40 4.94 -8.62 -1.86
C VAL A 40 4.85 -7.78 -0.59
N VAL A 41 5.58 -6.68 -0.56
CA VAL A 41 5.52 -5.70 0.52
C VAL A 41 4.95 -4.38 0.01
N ALA A 42 4.29 -3.65 0.90
CA ALA A 42 3.71 -2.35 0.59
C ALA A 42 4.23 -1.29 1.56
N ALA A 43 4.27 -0.05 1.07
CA ALA A 43 4.58 1.11 1.87
C ALA A 43 3.50 1.36 2.95
N ASP A 44 3.93 1.90 4.10
CA ASP A 44 3.05 2.39 5.16
C ASP A 44 3.57 3.74 5.69
N LYS A 45 2.87 4.32 6.67
CA LYS A 45 3.21 5.57 7.34
C LYS A 45 4.63 5.49 7.92
N GLY A 46 5.49 6.38 7.43
CA GLY A 46 6.90 6.45 7.83
C GLY A 46 7.86 5.59 7.00
N THR A 47 7.36 4.74 6.09
CA THR A 47 8.17 3.90 5.19
C THR A 47 7.86 4.11 3.71
N ALA A 48 7.10 5.15 3.37
CA ALA A 48 6.69 5.45 1.99
C ALA A 48 7.86 5.55 0.99
N THR A 49 9.05 5.92 1.43
CA THR A 49 10.26 6.00 0.57
C THR A 49 11.08 4.71 0.55
N PHE A 50 10.65 3.66 1.24
CA PHE A 50 11.45 2.45 1.44
C PHE A 50 11.20 1.39 0.35
N SER A 51 10.24 1.58 -0.54
CA SER A 51 9.98 0.63 -1.63
C SER A 51 11.20 0.42 -2.53
N ASP A 52 11.99 1.47 -2.80
CA ASP A 52 13.26 1.33 -3.55
C ASP A 52 14.29 0.50 -2.78
N ILE A 53 14.32 0.64 -1.45
CA ILE A 53 15.20 -0.15 -0.59
C ILE A 53 14.76 -1.62 -0.64
N ALA A 54 13.46 -1.89 -0.60
CA ALA A 54 12.92 -3.23 -0.66
C ALA A 54 13.19 -3.91 -2.01
N ASN A 55 12.95 -3.20 -3.10
CA ASN A 55 13.24 -3.69 -4.46
C ASN A 55 14.74 -3.94 -4.66
N GLY A 56 15.61 -3.13 -4.06
CA GLY A 56 17.05 -3.39 -4.03
C GLY A 56 17.40 -4.70 -3.32
N VAL A 57 16.81 -4.96 -2.15
CA VAL A 57 17.04 -6.22 -1.42
C VAL A 57 16.51 -7.43 -2.21
N SER A 58 15.33 -7.31 -2.85
CA SER A 58 14.78 -8.33 -3.74
C SER A 58 15.74 -8.67 -4.89
N ALA A 59 16.34 -7.65 -5.51
CA ALA A 59 17.33 -7.83 -6.57
C ALA A 59 18.62 -8.52 -6.07
N ASP A 60 19.13 -8.13 -4.90
CA ASP A 60 20.31 -8.74 -4.27
C ASP A 60 20.09 -10.24 -3.98
N TYR A 61 18.86 -10.61 -3.61
CA TYR A 61 18.45 -12.00 -3.36
C TYR A 61 18.14 -12.80 -4.64
N GLY A 62 18.05 -12.13 -5.81
CA GLY A 62 17.56 -12.75 -7.03
C GLY A 62 16.12 -13.25 -6.89
N PHE A 63 15.29 -12.55 -6.11
CA PHE A 63 13.89 -12.90 -5.93
C PHE A 63 13.11 -12.61 -7.22
N TRP A 64 12.24 -13.54 -7.60
CA TRP A 64 11.64 -13.57 -8.95
C TRP A 64 10.77 -12.35 -9.29
N LEU A 65 10.19 -11.69 -8.29
CA LEU A 65 9.41 -10.47 -8.49
C LEU A 65 10.28 -9.23 -8.76
N GLY A 66 11.57 -9.25 -8.43
CA GLY A 66 12.49 -8.16 -8.73
C GLY A 66 11.98 -6.80 -8.21
N ASP A 67 11.78 -5.86 -9.12
CA ASP A 67 11.28 -4.50 -8.85
C ASP A 67 9.76 -4.43 -8.60
N ALA A 68 9.03 -5.52 -8.83
CA ALA A 68 7.63 -5.67 -8.46
C ALA A 68 7.44 -6.18 -7.01
N PHE A 69 8.52 -6.46 -6.27
CA PHE A 69 8.44 -6.94 -4.89
C PHE A 69 7.80 -5.93 -3.95
N ALA A 70 8.10 -4.64 -4.14
CA ALA A 70 7.51 -3.54 -3.41
C ALA A 70 6.87 -2.52 -4.34
N SER A 71 5.61 -2.19 -4.06
CA SER A 71 4.89 -1.13 -4.79
C SER A 71 5.20 0.26 -4.22
N GLY A 72 5.12 1.30 -5.05
CA GLY A 72 5.32 2.70 -4.63
C GLY A 72 6.77 3.18 -4.58
N GLY A 73 7.71 2.48 -5.25
CA GLY A 73 9.07 2.95 -5.46
C GLY A 73 9.19 4.07 -6.52
N SER A 74 10.42 4.52 -6.76
CA SER A 74 10.80 5.49 -7.79
C SER A 74 10.44 5.03 -9.22
N VAL A 75 10.41 3.72 -9.44
CA VAL A 75 9.99 3.08 -10.70
C VAL A 75 8.57 2.57 -10.50
N GLY A 76 7.58 3.43 -10.72
CA GLY A 76 6.18 3.08 -10.56
C GLY A 76 5.26 4.26 -10.31
N TYR A 77 3.97 3.95 -10.15
CA TYR A 77 2.93 4.91 -9.88
C TYR A 77 2.91 5.31 -8.39
N ASP A 78 3.21 6.57 -8.08
CA ASP A 78 3.07 7.12 -6.73
C ASP A 78 1.57 7.22 -6.37
N HIS A 79 1.08 6.16 -5.74
CA HIS A 79 -0.34 6.00 -5.40
C HIS A 79 -0.84 7.08 -4.43
N LYS A 80 0.05 7.65 -3.60
CA LYS A 80 -0.26 8.76 -2.69
C LYS A 80 -0.44 10.06 -3.48
N LYS A 81 0.48 10.37 -4.41
CA LYS A 81 0.33 11.55 -5.30
C LYS A 81 -0.92 11.47 -6.17
N MET A 82 -1.27 10.28 -6.65
CA MET A 82 -2.47 10.08 -7.47
C MET A 82 -3.77 9.96 -6.66
N GLY A 83 -3.64 9.79 -5.35
CA GLY A 83 -4.76 9.69 -4.42
C GLY A 83 -5.63 8.44 -4.61
N ILE A 84 -5.02 7.30 -4.97
CA ILE A 84 -5.77 6.09 -5.33
C ILE A 84 -6.62 5.60 -4.15
N THR A 85 -6.05 5.59 -2.94
CA THR A 85 -6.76 5.13 -1.74
C THR A 85 -7.93 6.05 -1.43
N ALA A 86 -7.71 7.37 -1.48
CA ALA A 86 -8.77 8.35 -1.27
C ALA A 86 -9.92 8.20 -2.27
N ARG A 87 -9.61 8.00 -3.55
CA ARG A 87 -10.62 7.77 -4.60
C ARG A 87 -11.44 6.51 -4.34
N GLY A 88 -10.77 5.39 -4.01
CA GLY A 88 -11.45 4.14 -3.69
C GLY A 88 -12.34 4.25 -2.46
N ALA A 89 -11.84 4.85 -1.38
CA ALA A 89 -12.62 5.13 -0.18
C ALA A 89 -13.83 6.03 -0.49
N TRP A 90 -13.65 7.03 -1.35
CA TRP A 90 -14.71 7.97 -1.73
C TRP A 90 -15.86 7.32 -2.50
N GLU A 91 -15.58 6.33 -3.35
CA GLU A 91 -16.64 5.56 -4.01
C GLU A 91 -17.55 4.87 -2.96
N SER A 92 -16.95 4.37 -1.89
CA SER A 92 -17.71 3.76 -0.77
C SER A 92 -18.54 4.81 -0.03
N VAL A 93 -18.00 6.01 0.21
CA VAL A 93 -18.74 7.13 0.82
C VAL A 93 -19.93 7.54 -0.05
N LYS A 94 -19.73 7.75 -1.35
CA LYS A 94 -20.80 8.08 -2.30
C LYS A 94 -21.89 7.02 -2.31
N ARG A 95 -21.51 5.74 -2.32
CA ARG A 95 -22.46 4.63 -2.27
C ARG A 95 -23.27 4.63 -0.97
N HIS A 96 -22.62 4.85 0.17
CA HIS A 96 -23.28 4.88 1.47
C HIS A 96 -24.29 6.04 1.55
N PHE A 97 -23.87 7.26 1.23
CA PHE A 97 -24.74 8.44 1.24
C PHE A 97 -25.91 8.32 0.27
N ARG A 98 -25.70 7.70 -0.89
CA ARG A 98 -26.78 7.40 -1.84
C ARG A 98 -27.85 6.49 -1.24
N SER A 99 -27.48 5.52 -0.40
CA SER A 99 -28.45 4.66 0.31
C SER A 99 -29.32 5.44 1.32
N MET A 100 -28.83 6.60 1.77
CA MET A 100 -29.56 7.53 2.63
C MET A 100 -30.29 8.64 1.84
N GLY A 101 -30.25 8.60 0.51
CA GLY A 101 -30.82 9.65 -0.35
C GLY A 101 -30.04 10.97 -0.35
N ILE A 102 -28.80 10.98 0.14
CA ILE A 102 -27.96 12.18 0.21
C ILE A 102 -26.99 12.19 -0.97
N ASN A 103 -26.93 13.30 -1.70
CA ASN A 103 -25.93 13.49 -2.76
C ASN A 103 -24.75 14.31 -2.22
N THR A 104 -23.60 13.64 -2.03
CA THR A 104 -22.38 14.26 -1.52
C THR A 104 -21.81 15.37 -2.42
N GLN A 105 -22.29 15.52 -3.65
CA GLN A 105 -21.84 16.55 -4.58
C GLN A 105 -22.70 17.82 -4.55
N THR A 106 -23.88 17.77 -3.93
CA THR A 106 -24.83 18.90 -3.92
C THR A 106 -25.38 19.22 -2.53
N THR A 107 -25.26 18.31 -1.58
CA THR A 107 -25.78 18.48 -0.21
C THR A 107 -24.62 18.66 0.75
N PRO A 108 -24.55 19.76 1.53
CA PRO A 108 -23.53 19.93 2.56
C PRO A 108 -23.60 18.88 3.67
N PHE A 109 -22.44 18.38 4.11
CA PHE A 109 -22.32 17.44 5.24
C PHE A 109 -21.05 17.69 6.04
N THR A 110 -21.03 17.27 7.30
CA THR A 110 -19.90 17.45 8.20
C THR A 110 -19.01 16.21 8.26
N VAL A 111 -17.72 16.42 8.47
CA VAL A 111 -16.73 15.35 8.67
C VAL A 111 -15.73 15.73 9.74
N ALA A 112 -15.23 14.71 10.44
CA ALA A 112 -14.03 14.80 11.27
C ALA A 112 -12.89 14.11 10.53
N GLY A 113 -11.78 14.83 10.34
CA GLY A 113 -10.56 14.28 9.77
C GLY A 113 -9.73 13.59 10.83
N ILE A 114 -9.27 12.37 10.53
CA ILE A 114 -8.35 11.62 11.38
C ILE A 114 -7.14 11.24 10.55
N GLY A 115 -5.96 11.61 11.03
CA GLY A 115 -4.67 11.37 10.37
C GLY A 115 -4.06 12.64 9.80
N ASP A 116 -3.05 12.46 8.96
CA ASP A 116 -2.29 13.56 8.40
C ASP A 116 -3.06 14.20 7.24
N MET A 117 -3.24 15.53 7.28
CA MET A 117 -3.87 16.29 6.20
C MET A 117 -3.03 16.30 4.92
N SER A 118 -1.72 16.05 5.02
CA SER A 118 -0.84 15.77 3.88
C SER A 118 -0.86 14.28 3.45
N GLY A 119 -1.65 13.45 4.14
CA GLY A 119 -1.90 12.06 3.83
C GLY A 119 -2.84 11.86 2.66
N ASP A 120 -2.88 10.64 2.11
CA ASP A 120 -3.73 10.31 0.97
C ASP A 120 -5.22 10.49 1.31
N VAL A 121 -5.76 9.69 2.23
CA VAL A 121 -7.21 9.63 2.47
C VAL A 121 -7.79 10.93 3.03
N PHE A 122 -7.17 11.52 4.06
CA PHE A 122 -7.68 12.77 4.62
C PHE A 122 -7.47 13.92 3.64
N GLY A 123 -6.24 14.19 3.20
CA GLY A 123 -5.94 15.30 2.29
C GLY A 123 -6.68 15.20 0.95
N ASN A 124 -6.42 14.13 0.19
CA ASN A 124 -7.03 13.98 -1.14
C ASN A 124 -8.54 13.77 -1.04
N GLY A 125 -9.05 13.12 0.02
CA GLY A 125 -10.48 12.91 0.22
C GLY A 125 -11.27 14.20 0.38
N MET A 126 -10.69 15.19 1.07
CA MET A 126 -11.30 16.52 1.25
C MET A 126 -11.45 17.30 -0.06
N LEU A 127 -10.72 16.91 -1.13
CA LEU A 127 -10.81 17.54 -2.45
C LEU A 127 -11.89 16.92 -3.34
N LEU A 128 -12.53 15.83 -2.91
CA LEU A 128 -13.48 15.06 -3.74
C LEU A 128 -14.94 15.57 -3.65
N SER A 129 -15.20 16.63 -2.88
CA SER A 129 -16.45 17.38 -2.89
C SER A 129 -16.29 18.76 -2.24
N GLU A 130 -16.85 19.79 -2.88
CA GLU A 130 -16.94 21.15 -2.34
C GLU A 130 -17.97 21.29 -1.21
N GLN A 131 -18.79 20.27 -0.98
CA GLN A 131 -19.87 20.28 0.02
C GLN A 131 -19.41 19.79 1.40
N ILE A 132 -18.15 19.37 1.52
CA ILE A 132 -17.57 18.88 2.76
C ILE A 132 -17.34 20.03 3.74
N LYS A 133 -17.83 19.87 4.98
CA LYS A 133 -17.56 20.79 6.10
C LYS A 133 -16.72 20.09 7.15
N LEU A 134 -15.41 20.36 7.16
CA LEU A 134 -14.50 19.84 8.19
C LEU A 134 -14.80 20.52 9.53
N VAL A 135 -15.20 19.74 10.53
CA VAL A 135 -15.53 20.27 11.87
C VAL A 135 -14.51 19.90 12.95
N ALA A 136 -13.63 18.93 12.67
CA ALA A 136 -12.53 18.53 13.54
C ALA A 136 -11.40 17.88 12.73
N ALA A 137 -10.16 17.98 13.21
CA ALA A 137 -8.99 17.33 12.63
C ALA A 137 -8.05 16.86 13.75
N PHE A 138 -7.57 15.61 13.66
CA PHE A 138 -6.69 14.97 14.66
C PHE A 138 -5.53 14.24 14.00
#